data_AF-A0AAE1J7F6-F1
#
_entry.id   AF-A0AAE1J7F6-F1
#
_cell.length_a   1.000
_cell.length_b   1.000
_cell.length_c   1.000
_cell.angle_alpha   90.00
_cell.angle_beta   90.00
_cell.angle_gamma   90.00
#
_symmetry.space_group_name_H-M   'P 1'
#
loop_
_entity.id
_entity.type
_entity.pdbx_description
1 polymer ?
#
loop_
_entity_poly.entity_id
_entity_poly.type
_entity_poly.pdbx_seq_one_letter_code
_entity_poly.pdbx_strand_id
1 'polypeptide(L)'
;MLPGYINKKNHEGITPSELFTMEHAGLRKDAERWMKGTAKSCMLVSTVIATGVFTAAVTLPGGNNDDTGNPNYLNTLAFLIFAISDATALISSSLSMLAFLSFLVSRYTVHDFYKSLPSMLIFGLVNLFFSTTSMMIAFSSTFFITYYHGTKWVPSFILVLSVFPIIIFLGLHSQLLFDIIYSTYPLRSVFQPSRHMLY
;
A
#
# COMPACT_ATOMS: atom_id res chain seq x y z
N MET A 1 -22.19 -11.18 -22.73
CA MET A 1 -23.60 -11.54 -22.45
C MET A 1 -24.51 -10.55 -23.15
N LEU A 2 -25.58 -11.00 -23.81
CA LEU A 2 -26.58 -10.08 -24.38
C LEU A 2 -27.32 -9.36 -23.23
N PRO A 3 -27.61 -8.04 -23.32
CA PRO A 3 -28.20 -7.25 -22.24
C PRO A 3 -29.52 -7.82 -21.69
N GLY A 4 -30.30 -8.52 -22.50
CA GLY A 4 -31.58 -9.12 -22.11
C GLY A 4 -31.48 -10.32 -21.17
N TYR A 5 -30.32 -10.97 -21.05
CA TYR A 5 -30.17 -12.17 -20.22
C TYR A 5 -29.83 -11.87 -18.75
N ILE A 6 -29.37 -10.65 -18.43
CA ILE A 6 -28.92 -10.27 -17.07
C ILE A 6 -30.06 -10.32 -16.05
N ASN A 7 -31.29 -10.01 -16.49
CA ASN A 7 -32.49 -10.02 -15.64
C ASN A 7 -33.41 -11.22 -15.92
N LYS A 8 -33.02 -12.14 -16.81
CA LYS A 8 -33.86 -13.27 -17.20
C LYS A 8 -33.83 -14.33 -16.11
N LYS A 9 -34.97 -14.53 -15.45
CA LYS A 9 -35.11 -15.53 -14.38
C LYS A 9 -35.08 -16.95 -14.94
N ASN A 10 -34.45 -17.87 -14.21
CA ASN A 10 -34.51 -19.31 -14.49
C ASN A 10 -35.91 -19.86 -14.14
N HIS A 11 -36.11 -21.18 -14.31
CA HIS A 11 -37.37 -21.85 -13.97
C HIS A 11 -37.76 -21.75 -12.49
N GLU A 12 -36.81 -21.43 -11.60
CA GLU A 12 -37.00 -21.24 -10.17
C GLU A 12 -37.24 -19.76 -9.79
N GLY A 13 -37.31 -18.86 -10.77
CA GLY A 13 -37.53 -17.44 -10.53
C GLY A 13 -36.29 -16.65 -10.10
N ILE A 14 -35.09 -17.25 -10.18
CA ILE A 14 -33.81 -16.69 -9.74
C ILE A 14 -33.08 -16.04 -10.93
N THR A 15 -32.54 -14.84 -10.74
CA THR A 15 -31.71 -14.17 -11.76
C THR A 15 -30.28 -14.74 -11.80
N PRO A 16 -29.54 -14.61 -12.92
CA PRO A 16 -28.15 -15.04 -13.00
C PRO A 16 -27.24 -14.42 -11.93
N SER A 17 -27.52 -13.18 -11.52
CA SER A 17 -26.78 -12.47 -10.45
C SER A 17 -27.04 -13.07 -9.07
N GLU A 18 -28.30 -13.38 -8.77
CA GLU A 18 -28.69 -14.04 -7.51
C GLU A 18 -28.10 -15.46 -7.42
N LEU A 19 -28.20 -16.24 -8.51
CA LEU A 19 -27.64 -17.59 -8.58
C LEU A 19 -26.11 -17.56 -8.40
N PHE A 20 -25.41 -16.64 -9.09
CA PHE A 20 -23.96 -16.45 -8.93
C PHE A 20 -23.60 -16.08 -7.49
N THR A 21 -24.38 -15.18 -6.87
CA THR A 21 -24.15 -14.75 -5.48
C THR A 21 -24.36 -15.88 -4.47
N MET A 22 -25.35 -16.76 -4.70
CA MET A 22 -25.61 -17.91 -3.84
C MET A 22 -24.51 -18.98 -3.98
N GLU A 23 -24.15 -19.36 -5.20
CA GLU A 23 -23.07 -20.34 -5.46
C GLU A 23 -21.71 -19.86 -4.93
N HIS A 24 -21.38 -18.58 -5.10
CA HIS A 24 -20.06 -18.03 -4.74
C HIS A 24 -20.02 -17.43 -3.32
N ALA A 25 -21.04 -17.69 -2.48
CA ALA A 25 -21.08 -17.16 -1.12
C ALA A 25 -19.91 -17.65 -0.24
N GLY A 26 -19.45 -18.90 -0.44
CA GLY A 26 -18.28 -19.45 0.22
C GLY A 26 -17.00 -18.71 -0.17
N LEU A 27 -16.74 -18.61 -1.48
CA LEU A 27 -15.59 -17.89 -2.04
C LEU A 27 -15.54 -16.42 -1.60
N ARG A 28 -16.69 -15.75 -1.49
CA ARG A 28 -16.77 -14.38 -0.94
C ARG A 28 -16.29 -14.28 0.50
N LYS A 29 -16.68 -15.24 1.36
CA LYS A 29 -16.23 -15.26 2.77
C LYS A 29 -14.74 -15.52 2.87
N ASP A 30 -14.21 -16.42 2.04
CA ASP A 30 -12.78 -16.72 2.00
C ASP A 30 -11.97 -15.52 1.49
N ALA A 31 -12.44 -14.85 0.44
CA ALA A 31 -11.83 -13.62 -0.06
C ALA A 31 -11.85 -12.50 0.99
N GLU A 32 -12.98 -12.29 1.67
CA GLU A 32 -13.08 -11.29 2.75
C GLU A 32 -12.10 -11.60 3.90
N ARG A 33 -11.98 -12.88 4.28
CA ARG A 33 -11.05 -13.32 5.32
C ARG A 33 -9.59 -13.12 4.89
N TRP A 34 -9.26 -13.46 3.65
CA TRP A 34 -7.94 -13.25 3.08
C TRP A 34 -7.57 -11.77 3.00
N MET A 35 -8.48 -10.89 2.54
CA MET A 35 -8.25 -9.44 2.49
C MET A 35 -8.05 -8.85 3.90
N LYS A 36 -8.83 -9.29 4.90
CA LYS A 36 -8.65 -8.89 6.31
C LYS A 36 -7.32 -9.36 6.89
N GLY A 37 -6.89 -10.58 6.57
CA GLY A 37 -5.58 -11.09 6.95
C GLY A 37 -4.47 -10.23 6.35
N THR A 38 -4.55 -9.96 5.05
CA THR A 38 -3.58 -9.13 4.32
C THR A 38 -3.52 -7.71 4.88
N ALA A 39 -4.67 -7.04 5.09
CA ALA A 39 -4.71 -5.70 5.64
C ALA A 39 -4.09 -5.61 7.04
N LYS A 40 -4.30 -6.61 7.91
CA LYS A 40 -3.64 -6.66 9.23
C LYS A 40 -2.14 -6.79 9.09
N SER A 41 -1.65 -7.70 8.25
CA SER A 41 -0.21 -7.88 8.04
C SER A 41 0.45 -6.62 7.45
N CYS A 42 -0.17 -6.00 6.44
CA CYS A 42 0.34 -4.77 5.85
C CYS A 42 0.30 -3.59 6.83
N MET A 43 -0.72 -3.51 7.69
CA MET A 43 -0.77 -2.53 8.77
C MET A 43 0.39 -2.70 9.75
N LEU A 44 0.72 -3.95 10.14
CA LEU A 44 1.89 -4.21 10.99
C LEU A 44 3.20 -3.78 10.33
N VAL A 45 3.38 -4.10 9.03
CA VAL A 45 4.56 -3.68 8.27
C VAL A 45 4.65 -2.15 8.22
N SER A 46 3.54 -1.48 7.95
CA SER A 46 3.44 -0.02 7.96
C SER A 46 3.84 0.56 9.33
N THR A 47 3.32 0.01 10.43
CA THR A 47 3.69 0.45 11.77
C THR A 47 5.19 0.29 12.02
N VAL A 48 5.79 -0.84 11.64
CA VAL A 48 7.23 -1.08 11.80
C VAL A 48 8.06 -0.08 10.99
N ILE A 49 7.67 0.21 9.75
CA ILE A 49 8.33 1.23 8.92
C ILE A 49 8.24 2.61 9.61
N ALA A 50 7.04 3.01 10.04
CA ALA A 50 6.80 4.29 10.69
C ALA A 50 7.66 4.45 11.96
N THR A 51 7.75 3.41 12.78
CA THR A 51 8.62 3.40 13.96
C THR A 51 10.09 3.51 13.57
N GLY A 52 10.55 2.74 12.58
CA GLY A 52 11.94 2.75 12.13
C GLY A 52 12.39 4.12 11.62
N VAL A 53 11.60 4.75 10.75
CA VAL A 53 11.91 6.08 10.21
C VAL A 53 11.80 7.17 11.29
N PHE A 54 10.80 7.10 12.18
CA PHE A 54 10.70 8.01 13.31
C PHE A 54 11.92 7.93 14.24
N THR A 55 12.38 6.72 14.57
CA THR A 55 13.61 6.52 15.33
C THR A 55 14.82 7.09 14.60
N ALA A 56 14.91 6.91 13.27
CA ALA A 56 16.00 7.48 12.48
C ALA A 56 15.98 9.02 12.48
N ALA A 57 14.81 9.64 12.40
CA ALA A 57 14.64 11.09 12.46
C ALA A 57 15.15 11.69 13.78
N VAL A 58 14.82 11.07 14.92
CA VAL A 58 15.26 11.56 16.25
C VAL A 58 16.72 11.25 16.54
N THR A 59 17.28 10.20 15.94
CA THR A 59 18.67 9.77 16.18
C THR A 59 19.68 10.47 15.25
N LEU A 60 19.23 11.44 14.43
CA LEU A 60 20.01 12.27 13.49
C LEU A 60 21.32 11.62 13.00
N PRO A 61 21.34 11.01 11.80
CA PRO A 61 22.54 10.38 11.29
C PRO A 61 23.67 11.41 11.15
N GLY A 62 24.75 11.22 11.93
CA GLY A 62 25.91 12.12 11.97
C GLY A 62 26.10 12.91 13.27
N GLY A 63 25.14 12.85 14.20
CA GLY A 63 25.24 13.51 15.51
C GLY A 63 25.07 15.04 15.47
N ASN A 64 25.00 15.64 16.65
CA ASN A 64 24.96 17.10 16.81
C ASN A 64 26.37 17.64 17.01
N ASN A 65 26.62 18.84 16.51
CA ASN A 65 27.85 19.56 16.80
C ASN A 65 27.73 20.19 18.19
N ASP A 66 28.58 19.80 19.13
CA ASP A 66 28.50 20.21 20.54
C ASP A 66 28.63 21.74 20.74
N ASP A 67 29.27 22.44 19.81
CA ASP A 67 29.48 23.90 19.87
C ASP A 67 28.29 24.73 19.37
N THR A 68 27.43 24.17 18.51
CA THR A 68 26.34 24.92 17.84
C THR A 68 24.96 24.31 18.03
N GLY A 69 24.86 23.09 18.57
CA GLY A 69 23.59 22.35 18.71
C GLY A 69 22.96 21.92 17.38
N ASN A 70 23.62 22.22 16.26
CA ASN A 70 23.16 21.94 14.91
C ASN A 70 23.68 20.57 14.44
N PRO A 71 22.87 19.75 13.72
CA PRO A 71 23.34 18.50 13.14
C PRO A 71 24.58 18.72 12.25
N ASN A 72 25.62 17.92 12.47
CA ASN A 72 26.96 18.12 11.93
C ASN A 72 27.02 18.17 10.39
N TYR A 73 26.01 17.60 9.73
CA TYR A 73 25.93 17.46 8.27
C TYR A 73 24.74 18.18 7.62
N LEU A 74 24.11 19.15 8.31
CA LEU A 74 22.92 19.90 7.86
C LEU A 74 22.98 20.41 6.40
N ASN A 75 24.15 20.85 5.94
CA ASN A 75 24.34 21.43 4.60
C ASN A 75 24.73 20.42 3.52
N THR A 76 24.74 19.11 3.82
CA THR A 76 25.12 18.09 2.84
C THR A 76 23.90 17.63 2.07
N LEU A 77 24.02 17.49 0.74
CA LEU A 77 22.94 17.01 -0.13
C LEU A 77 22.36 15.65 0.32
N ALA A 78 23.19 14.77 0.89
CA ALA A 78 22.75 13.50 1.46
C ALA A 78 21.83 13.70 2.70
N PHE A 79 22.12 14.67 3.57
CA PHE A 79 21.27 14.96 4.72
C PHE A 79 19.90 15.49 4.30
N LEU A 80 19.86 16.36 3.28
CA LEU A 80 18.60 16.87 2.74
C LEU A 80 17.77 15.76 2.08
N ILE A 81 18.41 14.86 1.32
CA ILE A 81 17.74 13.66 0.78
C ILE A 81 17.22 12.79 1.92
N PHE A 82 18.04 12.55 2.95
CA PHE A 82 17.63 11.77 4.12
C PHE A 82 16.38 12.39 4.77
N ALA A 83 16.38 13.67 5.09
CA ALA A 83 15.27 14.32 5.79
C ALA A 83 13.96 14.31 5.00
N ILE A 84 14.02 14.62 3.69
CA ILE A 84 12.83 14.60 2.82
C ILE A 84 12.32 13.16 2.65
N SER A 85 13.24 12.21 2.46
CA SER A 85 12.89 10.80 2.29
C SER A 85 12.29 10.22 3.59
N ASP A 86 12.88 10.51 4.74
CA ASP A 86 12.39 10.04 6.03
C ASP A 86 10.98 10.60 6.34
N ALA A 87 10.77 11.91 6.13
CA ALA A 87 9.48 12.54 6.32
C ALA A 87 8.40 11.96 5.37
N THR A 88 8.75 11.75 4.10
CA THR A 88 7.82 11.14 3.13
C THR A 88 7.51 9.69 3.47
N ALA A 89 8.50 8.93 3.95
CA ALA A 89 8.31 7.55 4.41
C ALA A 89 7.35 7.50 5.61
N LEU A 90 7.51 8.42 6.57
CA LEU A 90 6.69 8.49 7.78
C LEU A 90 5.24 8.88 7.49
N ILE A 91 5.03 9.94 6.70
CA ILE A 91 3.69 10.39 6.31
C ILE A 91 2.98 9.30 5.50
N SER A 92 3.66 8.75 4.49
CA SER A 92 3.06 7.73 3.64
C SER A 92 2.79 6.43 4.40
N SER A 93 3.66 6.03 5.33
CA SER A 93 3.37 4.89 6.19
C SER A 93 2.14 5.16 7.07
N SER A 94 2.07 6.34 7.70
CA SER A 94 0.93 6.70 8.54
C SER A 94 -0.40 6.68 7.77
N LEU A 95 -0.40 7.19 6.52
CA LEU A 95 -1.56 7.11 5.64
C LEU A 95 -1.93 5.66 5.27
N SER A 96 -0.92 4.82 5.01
CA SER A 96 -1.12 3.39 4.75
C SER A 96 -1.74 2.67 5.95
N MET A 97 -1.21 2.90 7.16
CA MET A 97 -1.75 2.38 8.41
C MET A 97 -3.21 2.80 8.61
N LEU A 98 -3.53 4.09 8.41
CA LEU A 98 -4.90 4.59 8.52
C LEU A 98 -5.83 3.98 7.47
N ALA A 99 -5.36 3.75 6.24
CA ALA A 99 -6.13 3.11 5.20
C ALA A 99 -6.46 1.64 5.54
N PHE A 100 -5.48 0.88 6.02
CA PHE A 100 -5.71 -0.51 6.45
C PHE A 100 -6.57 -0.58 7.71
N LEU A 101 -6.37 0.33 8.66
CA LEU A 101 -7.21 0.43 9.84
C LEU A 101 -8.65 0.76 9.44
N SER A 102 -8.85 1.72 8.54
CA SER A 102 -10.17 2.08 8.01
C SER A 102 -10.83 0.90 7.31
N PHE A 103 -10.06 0.13 6.52
CA PHE A 103 -10.54 -1.12 5.92
C PHE A 103 -10.96 -2.16 6.97
N LEU A 104 -10.20 -2.34 8.05
CA LEU A 104 -10.49 -3.31 9.10
C LEU A 104 -11.66 -2.91 10.01
N VAL A 105 -11.77 -1.62 10.32
CA VAL A 105 -12.81 -1.04 11.18
C VAL A 105 -14.12 -0.86 10.39
N SER A 106 -14.05 -0.74 9.07
CA SER A 106 -15.23 -0.70 8.20
C SER A 106 -16.02 -2.01 8.29
N ARG A 107 -17.01 -2.03 9.20
CA ARG A 107 -18.05 -3.05 9.31
C ARG A 107 -19.42 -2.42 8.98
N TYR A 108 -20.10 -3.01 8.00
CA TYR A 108 -21.56 -3.22 7.99
C TYR A 108 -22.52 -1.99 7.97
N THR A 109 -22.26 -0.95 7.18
CA THR A 109 -23.36 -0.09 6.68
C THR A 109 -23.59 -0.35 5.19
N VAL A 110 -24.71 -1.02 4.96
CA VAL A 110 -25.13 -1.71 3.74
C VAL A 110 -25.69 -0.68 2.75
N HIS A 111 -24.86 -0.13 1.87
CA HIS A 111 -25.21 0.01 0.45
C HIS A 111 -24.07 0.56 -0.42
N ASP A 112 -23.24 1.48 0.07
CA ASP A 112 -22.20 2.13 -0.77
C ASP A 112 -20.76 1.65 -0.50
N PHE A 113 -20.52 0.95 0.62
CA PHE A 113 -19.16 0.65 1.09
C PHE A 113 -18.47 -0.55 0.40
N TYR A 114 -19.22 -1.45 -0.26
CA TYR A 114 -18.61 -2.57 -1.00
C TYR A 114 -17.70 -2.10 -2.15
N LYS A 115 -17.95 -0.89 -2.68
CA LYS A 115 -17.14 -0.30 -3.75
C LYS A 115 -15.92 0.44 -3.22
N SER A 116 -16.00 1.03 -2.02
CA SER A 116 -14.89 1.75 -1.40
C SER A 116 -13.89 0.83 -0.69
N LEU A 117 -14.32 -0.36 -0.23
CA LEU A 117 -13.46 -1.34 0.45
C LEU A 117 -12.20 -1.72 -0.36
N PRO A 118 -12.30 -2.22 -1.60
CA PRO A 118 -11.11 -2.55 -2.39
C PRO A 118 -10.28 -1.31 -2.73
N SER A 119 -10.91 -0.14 -2.91
CA SER A 119 -10.18 1.11 -3.18
C SER A 119 -9.34 1.59 -2.00
N MET A 120 -9.83 1.45 -0.75
CA MET A 120 -9.06 1.78 0.45
C MET A 120 -7.88 0.83 0.63
N LEU A 121 -8.06 -0.46 0.32
CA LEU A 121 -6.98 -1.44 0.36
C LEU A 121 -5.91 -1.15 -0.70
N ILE A 122 -6.31 -0.83 -1.94
CA ILE A 122 -5.40 -0.37 -3.00
C ILE A 122 -4.65 0.89 -2.57
N PHE A 123 -5.35 1.89 -2.04
CA PHE A 123 -4.74 3.13 -1.56
C PHE A 123 -3.72 2.87 -0.45
N GLY A 124 -4.04 1.98 0.50
CA GLY A 124 -3.12 1.56 1.55
C GLY A 124 -1.85 0.89 1.01
N LEU A 125 -1.99 -0.02 0.05
CA LEU A 125 -0.87 -0.72 -0.59
C LEU A 125 0.04 0.22 -1.40
N VAL A 126 -0.54 1.19 -2.13
CA VAL A 126 0.23 2.18 -2.89
C VAL A 126 1.05 3.07 -1.95
N ASN A 127 0.45 3.52 -0.84
CA ASN A 127 1.19 4.27 0.17
C ASN A 127 2.28 3.41 0.83
N LEU A 128 2.03 2.13 1.08
CA LEU A 128 3.04 1.24 1.65
C LEU A 128 4.25 1.07 0.71
N PHE A 129 4.01 0.99 -0.60
CA PHE A 129 5.05 0.96 -1.62
C PHE A 129 5.93 2.21 -1.59
N PHE A 130 5.29 3.39 -1.59
CA PHE A 130 6.00 4.66 -1.55
C PHE A 130 6.80 4.81 -0.25
N SER A 131 6.21 4.43 0.88
CA SER A 131 6.88 4.42 2.18
C SER A 131 8.10 3.49 2.21
N THR A 132 7.97 2.26 1.72
CA THR A 132 9.09 1.29 1.67
C THR A 132 10.23 1.79 0.79
N THR A 133 9.90 2.33 -0.38
CA THR A 133 10.90 2.89 -1.31
C THR A 133 11.63 4.06 -0.67
N SER A 134 10.87 4.97 -0.03
CA SER A 134 11.45 6.12 0.64
C SER A 134 12.29 5.73 1.87
N MET A 135 11.87 4.72 2.64
CA MET A 135 12.68 4.17 3.74
C MET A 135 14.03 3.63 3.24
N MET A 136 14.06 2.93 2.10
CA MET A 136 15.31 2.42 1.53
C MET A 136 16.25 3.53 1.02
N ILE A 137 15.68 4.62 0.48
CA ILE A 137 16.44 5.81 0.09
C ILE A 137 17.03 6.51 1.32
N ALA A 138 16.23 6.70 2.38
CA ALA A 138 16.70 7.27 3.65
C ALA A 138 17.82 6.41 4.26
N PHE A 139 17.63 5.09 4.31
CA PHE A 139 18.65 4.15 4.78
C PHE A 139 19.95 4.25 3.98
N SER A 140 19.86 4.27 2.65
CA SER A 140 21.03 4.43 1.78
C SER A 140 21.74 5.76 2.06
N SER A 141 20.98 6.85 2.20
CA SER A 141 21.54 8.18 2.45
C SER A 141 22.30 8.26 3.78
N THR A 142 21.81 7.59 4.83
CA THR A 142 22.50 7.48 6.12
C THR A 142 23.92 6.93 5.96
N PHE A 143 24.14 5.89 5.15
CA PHE A 143 25.50 5.38 4.91
C PHE A 143 26.38 6.34 4.13
N PHE A 144 25.82 7.11 3.20
CA PHE A 144 26.57 8.18 2.53
C PHE A 144 26.99 9.30 3.48
N ILE A 145 26.16 9.62 4.49
CA ILE A 145 26.50 10.59 5.54
C ILE A 145 27.58 10.02 6.46
N THR A 146 27.42 8.78 6.95
CA THR A 146 28.38 8.15 7.88
C THR A 146 29.76 7.93 7.26
N TYR A 147 29.83 7.55 5.99
CA TYR A 147 31.09 7.27 5.29
C TYR A 147 31.57 8.44 4.40
N TYR A 148 31.15 9.67 4.70
CA TYR A 148 31.47 10.85 3.88
C TYR A 148 32.99 11.03 3.64
N HIS A 149 33.81 10.82 4.67
CA HIS A 149 35.28 10.85 4.59
C HIS A 149 35.93 9.45 4.49
N GLY A 150 35.13 8.38 4.45
CA GLY A 150 35.59 6.99 4.47
C GLY A 150 35.62 6.31 3.10
N THR A 151 35.86 5.00 3.09
CA THR A 151 35.86 4.19 1.87
C THR A 151 34.48 4.10 1.22
N LYS A 152 34.37 4.53 -0.05
CA LYS A 152 33.12 4.54 -0.83
C LYS A 152 32.56 3.16 -1.21
N TRP A 153 33.32 2.08 -0.97
CA TRP A 153 32.90 0.72 -1.30
C TRP A 153 31.69 0.27 -0.48
N VAL A 154 31.63 0.63 0.81
CA VAL A 154 30.55 0.22 1.72
C VAL A 154 29.20 0.85 1.32
N PRO A 155 29.08 2.18 1.11
CA PRO A 155 27.83 2.78 0.60
C PRO A 155 27.38 2.22 -0.75
N SER A 156 28.32 1.96 -1.67
CA SER A 156 28.00 1.40 -2.99
C SER A 156 27.43 0.00 -2.89
N PHE A 157 27.95 -0.84 -1.99
CA PHE A 157 27.43 -2.18 -1.75
C PHE A 157 26.03 -2.15 -1.15
N ILE A 158 25.80 -1.27 -0.18
CA ILE A 158 24.50 -1.12 0.48
C ILE A 158 23.44 -0.60 -0.50
N LEU A 159 23.80 0.35 -1.37
CA LEU A 159 22.88 0.84 -2.41
C LEU A 159 22.38 -0.31 -3.30
N VAL A 160 23.27 -1.22 -3.72
CA VAL A 160 22.89 -2.40 -4.51
C VAL A 160 21.99 -3.33 -3.70
N LEU A 161 22.30 -3.54 -2.42
CA LEU A 161 21.51 -4.39 -1.54
C LEU A 161 20.09 -3.83 -1.31
N SER A 162 19.94 -2.52 -1.20
CA SER A 162 18.66 -1.83 -1.00
C SER A 162 17.70 -1.95 -2.21
N VAL A 163 18.20 -2.29 -3.39
CA VAL A 163 17.35 -2.50 -4.59
C VAL A 163 16.57 -3.82 -4.50
N PHE A 164 17.15 -4.86 -3.89
CA PHE A 164 16.51 -6.18 -3.76
C PHE A 164 15.12 -6.13 -3.09
N PRO A 165 14.95 -5.54 -1.89
CA PRO A 165 13.64 -5.47 -1.26
C PRO A 165 12.64 -4.65 -2.09
N ILE A 166 13.07 -3.62 -2.80
CA ILE A 166 12.20 -2.82 -3.67
C ILE A 166 11.65 -3.67 -4.83
N ILE A 167 12.50 -4.45 -5.49
CA ILE A 167 12.08 -5.33 -6.59
C ILE A 167 11.10 -6.40 -6.10
N ILE A 168 11.43 -7.06 -4.97
CA ILE A 168 10.55 -8.08 -4.38
C ILE A 168 9.19 -7.48 -4.02
N PHE A 169 9.21 -6.30 -3.39
CA PHE A 169 7.99 -5.62 -2.97
C PHE A 169 7.16 -5.17 -4.17
N LEU A 170 7.79 -4.67 -5.24
CA LEU A 170 7.13 -4.31 -6.50
C LEU A 170 6.46 -5.53 -7.16
N GLY A 171 7.15 -6.68 -7.20
CA GLY A 171 6.60 -7.93 -7.72
C GLY A 171 5.37 -8.40 -6.96
N LEU A 172 5.48 -8.49 -5.62
CA LEU A 172 4.39 -8.93 -4.76
C LEU A 172 3.18 -7.98 -4.81
N HIS A 173 3.41 -6.66 -4.75
CA HIS A 173 2.32 -5.68 -4.74
C HIS A 173 1.67 -5.53 -6.11
N SER A 174 2.43 -5.60 -7.20
CA SER A 174 1.86 -5.49 -8.56
C SER A 174 0.94 -6.67 -8.88
N GLN A 175 1.33 -7.90 -8.54
CA GLN A 175 0.48 -9.08 -8.72
C GLN A 175 -0.81 -8.95 -7.90
N LEU A 176 -0.67 -8.58 -6.62
CA LEU A 176 -1.82 -8.44 -5.73
C LEU A 176 -2.78 -7.32 -6.16
N LEU A 177 -2.25 -6.16 -6.58
CA LEU A 177 -3.04 -5.05 -7.10
C LEU A 177 -3.72 -5.41 -8.43
N PHE A 178 -3.00 -6.09 -9.32
CA PHE A 178 -3.56 -6.57 -10.59
C PHE A 178 -4.71 -7.54 -10.34
N ASP A 179 -4.55 -8.51 -9.44
CA ASP A 179 -5.61 -9.47 -9.10
C ASP A 179 -6.84 -8.77 -8.51
N ILE A 180 -6.66 -7.79 -7.63
CA ILE A 180 -7.78 -7.03 -7.04
C ILE A 180 -8.50 -6.19 -8.11
N ILE A 181 -7.76 -5.50 -8.98
CA ILE A 181 -8.32 -4.68 -10.06
C ILE A 181 -9.03 -5.59 -11.07
N TYR A 182 -8.38 -6.65 -11.52
CA TYR A 182 -8.94 -7.61 -12.45
C TYR A 182 -10.14 -8.38 -11.87
N SER A 183 -10.21 -8.61 -10.56
CA SER A 183 -11.40 -9.21 -9.96
C SER A 183 -12.55 -8.21 -9.79
N THR A 184 -12.26 -6.93 -9.57
CA THR A 184 -13.28 -5.92 -9.20
C THR A 184 -13.88 -5.20 -10.42
N TYR A 185 -13.11 -4.96 -11.48
CA TYR A 185 -13.52 -4.13 -12.62
C TYR A 185 -14.29 -4.86 -13.74
N PRO A 186 -13.92 -6.06 -14.21
CA PRO A 186 -14.69 -6.78 -15.25
C PRO A 186 -15.95 -7.47 -14.71
N LEU A 187 -15.98 -7.91 -13.45
CA LEU A 187 -17.23 -8.41 -12.84
C LEU A 187 -18.30 -7.32 -12.80
N ARG A 188 -17.87 -6.05 -12.70
CA ARG A 188 -18.74 -4.88 -12.73
C ARG A 188 -19.33 -4.60 -14.12
N SER A 189 -18.61 -4.88 -15.22
CA SER A 189 -19.13 -4.65 -16.58
C SER A 189 -20.12 -5.73 -17.03
N VAL A 190 -20.00 -6.95 -16.48
CA VAL A 190 -20.89 -8.08 -16.81
C VAL A 190 -22.26 -7.96 -16.12
N PHE A 191 -22.33 -7.34 -14.93
CA PHE A 191 -23.57 -7.23 -14.14
C PHE A 191 -24.17 -5.81 -14.08
N GLN A 192 -23.61 -4.81 -14.78
CA GLN A 192 -24.23 -3.49 -14.85
C GLN A 192 -25.43 -3.55 -15.80
N PRO A 193 -26.67 -3.24 -15.33
CA PRO A 193 -27.77 -3.02 -16.26
C PRO A 193 -27.46 -1.72 -17.00
N SER A 194 -27.29 -1.80 -18.31
CA SER A 194 -27.25 -0.63 -19.19
C SER A 194 -28.59 0.11 -19.05
N ARG A 195 -28.66 1.08 -18.15
CA ARG A 195 -29.70 2.10 -18.15
C ARG A 195 -29.23 3.27 -18.99
N HIS A 196 -29.30 3.11 -20.31
CA HIS A 196 -29.51 4.27 -21.17
C HIS A 196 -31.03 4.48 -21.28
N MET A 197 -31.59 5.27 -20.36
CA MET A 197 -32.85 5.97 -20.59
C MET A 197 -32.54 7.08 -21.60
N LEU A 198 -32.95 6.89 -22.85
CA LEU A 198 -33.09 7.98 -23.81
C LEU A 198 -34.39 8.70 -23.45
N TYR A 199 -34.26 9.97 -23.07
CA TYR A 199 -35.35 10.93 -23.02
C TYR A 199 -35.49 11.57 -24.40
#